data_AF-A0A413Z074-F1
#
_entry.id   AF-A0A413Z074-F1
#
_cell.length_a   1.000
_cell.length_b   1.000
_cell.length_c   1.000
_cell.angle_alpha   90.00
_cell.angle_beta   90.00
_cell.angle_gamma   90.00
#
_symmetry.space_group_name_H-M   'P 1'
#
loop_
_entity.id
_entity.type
_entity.pdbx_description
1 polymer ?
#
loop_
_entity_poly.entity_id
_entity_poly.type
_entity_poly.pdbx_seq_one_letter_code
_entity_poly.pdbx_strand_id
1 'polypeptide(L)'
;MRIFISKRKDYMDIFEEKRQLIEKIACQKEDTLESKLELKQLLLKDTNGGKLYKYRSFDKDGYSLKNLEEGTLHCSLVEAFNDPFDSKFGYSFETLYKEMSRDYEKEISEKMYIFEQAIYVLKGDKEIKDFNKEEQRKINKLLQNRKIIDFWEAFKKENADKDKISLEDNKNNIIQLIMIALLDGDSKQYNGVDEGLLKLILVNMNEQSMDMLANEDFNMNEFAIANGISKDVDEISLISEVWKKLCPQFKKILEKVLKIFCDKCGEIDSCINKLYLVGCLSSDFKNRLMWSHYADCHKGFCIEYDFSALEKIQNDQYLLPVLYDNKRPLFPWNIAFDQSESSMKDAQKKILLSLLTKDNVWSYEKEWRIFIRKQRSSELIMPPITCIYLGARIDNESKNAIINIANKHNIPVKQMQLDRVTYDLHAEDIINKYNTVIF
;
A
#
# COMPACT_ATOMS: atom_id res chain seq x y z
N MET A 1 -9.97 6.72 -25.02
CA MET A 1 -11.23 6.62 -24.24
C MET A 1 -11.71 5.17 -24.23
N ARG A 2 -11.12 4.32 -23.37
CA ARG A 2 -11.61 2.95 -23.18
C ARG A 2 -12.72 2.98 -22.14
N ILE A 3 -13.93 2.75 -22.62
CA ILE A 3 -15.15 2.57 -21.84
C ILE A 3 -14.92 1.39 -20.90
N PHE A 4 -14.76 1.67 -19.60
CA PHE A 4 -14.98 0.66 -18.58
C PHE A 4 -16.43 0.21 -18.71
N ILE A 5 -16.60 -1.03 -19.15
CA ILE A 5 -17.89 -1.70 -19.14
C ILE A 5 -18.33 -1.80 -17.68
N SER A 6 -19.27 -0.91 -17.33
CA SER A 6 -20.20 -1.03 -16.21
C SER A 6 -20.65 -2.48 -16.05
N LYS A 7 -20.10 -3.18 -15.06
CA LYS A 7 -20.70 -4.39 -14.51
C LYS A 7 -21.54 -3.98 -13.31
N ARG A 8 -22.87 -3.96 -13.54
CA ARG A 8 -23.98 -4.16 -12.60
C ARG A 8 -23.88 -3.44 -11.24
N LYS A 9 -24.74 -2.42 -11.08
CA LYS A 9 -25.35 -2.13 -9.78
C LYS A 9 -25.94 -3.43 -9.21
N ASP A 10 -25.60 -3.75 -7.97
CA ASP A 10 -26.38 -4.55 -6.99
C ASP A 10 -25.64 -5.64 -6.20
N TYR A 11 -24.31 -5.76 -6.26
CA TYR A 11 -23.53 -6.41 -5.19
C TYR A 11 -22.16 -5.74 -5.06
N MET A 12 -21.93 -5.00 -3.97
CA MET A 12 -20.57 -4.61 -3.59
C MET A 12 -19.81 -5.87 -3.17
N ASP A 13 -18.59 -6.04 -3.70
CA ASP A 13 -17.65 -7.04 -3.20
C ASP A 13 -17.36 -6.78 -1.72
N ILE A 14 -17.28 -7.84 -0.91
CA ILE A 14 -17.04 -7.75 0.54
C ILE A 14 -15.73 -7.03 0.83
N PHE A 15 -14.74 -7.14 -0.07
CA PHE A 15 -13.50 -6.37 0.00
C PHE A 15 -13.76 -4.86 -0.05
N GLU A 16 -14.58 -4.40 -1.00
CA GLU A 16 -14.88 -2.98 -1.18
C GLU A 16 -15.75 -2.45 -0.02
N GLU A 17 -16.68 -3.27 0.49
CA GLU A 17 -17.47 -2.95 1.69
C GLU A 17 -16.57 -2.76 2.93
N LYS A 18 -15.62 -3.69 3.17
CA LYS A 18 -14.63 -3.57 4.24
C LYS A 18 -13.81 -2.29 4.10
N ARG A 19 -13.29 -2.03 2.89
CA ARG A 19 -12.45 -0.87 2.60
C ARG A 19 -13.20 0.43 2.84
N GLN A 20 -14.40 0.59 2.30
CA GLN A 20 -15.19 1.81 2.46
C GLN A 20 -15.52 2.10 3.92
N LEU A 21 -15.85 1.06 4.70
CA LEU A 21 -16.09 1.23 6.13
C LEU A 21 -14.83 1.66 6.89
N ILE A 22 -13.68 1.03 6.62
CA ILE A 22 -12.40 1.42 7.24
C ILE A 22 -12.06 2.87 6.92
N GLU A 23 -12.20 3.27 5.66
CA GLU A 23 -11.93 4.64 5.22
C GLU A 23 -12.92 5.65 5.85
N LYS A 24 -14.19 5.27 6.03
CA LYS A 24 -15.21 6.07 6.74
C LYS A 24 -14.82 6.25 8.20
N ILE A 25 -14.44 5.18 8.90
CA ILE A 25 -14.03 5.22 10.32
C ILE A 25 -12.78 6.08 10.49
N ALA A 26 -11.78 5.95 9.62
CA ALA A 26 -10.53 6.72 9.73
C ALA A 26 -10.71 8.24 9.62
N CYS A 27 -11.76 8.70 8.91
CA CYS A 27 -12.01 10.13 8.67
C CYS A 27 -12.89 10.79 9.75
N GLN A 28 -13.44 10.01 10.69
CA GLN A 28 -14.34 10.53 11.73
C GLN A 28 -13.54 11.04 12.93
N LYS A 29 -13.99 12.15 13.52
CA LYS A 29 -13.42 12.66 14.78
C LYS A 29 -13.82 11.79 15.98
N GLU A 30 -15.01 11.21 15.92
CA GLU A 30 -15.60 10.31 16.92
C GLU A 30 -16.45 9.26 16.21
N ASP A 31 -16.44 8.03 16.74
CA ASP A 31 -17.25 6.93 16.21
C ASP A 31 -18.75 7.25 16.34
N THR A 32 -19.44 7.34 15.21
CA THR A 32 -20.90 7.53 15.21
C THR A 32 -21.62 6.22 15.50
N LEU A 33 -22.82 6.28 16.09
CA LEU A 33 -23.66 5.09 16.30
C LEU A 33 -23.91 4.31 14.99
N GLU A 34 -24.05 5.03 13.88
CA GLU A 34 -24.19 4.47 12.54
C GLU A 34 -22.96 3.63 12.14
N SER A 35 -21.75 4.18 12.26
CA SER A 35 -20.51 3.46 11.93
C SER A 35 -20.31 2.20 12.79
N LYS A 36 -20.68 2.26 14.07
CA LYS A 36 -20.66 1.11 14.99
C LYS A 36 -21.64 0.03 14.55
N LEU A 37 -22.83 0.41 14.08
CA LEU A 37 -23.84 -0.53 13.59
C LEU A 37 -23.41 -1.17 12.27
N GLU A 38 -22.85 -0.40 11.33
CA GLU A 38 -22.28 -0.92 10.08
C GLU A 38 -21.16 -1.91 10.36
N LEU A 39 -20.25 -1.59 11.28
CA LEU A 39 -19.17 -2.49 11.68
C LEU A 39 -19.70 -3.79 12.32
N LYS A 40 -20.72 -3.69 13.16
CA LYS A 40 -21.39 -4.86 13.74
C LYS A 40 -22.01 -5.73 12.64
N GLN A 41 -22.71 -5.14 11.67
CA GLN A 41 -23.31 -5.87 10.55
C GLN A 41 -22.24 -6.57 9.70
N LEU A 42 -21.15 -5.86 9.39
CA LEU A 42 -20.02 -6.43 8.66
C LEU A 42 -19.38 -7.59 9.41
N LEU A 43 -19.15 -7.45 10.71
CA LEU A 43 -18.61 -8.51 11.55
C LEU A 43 -19.52 -9.74 11.53
N LEU A 44 -20.84 -9.58 11.73
CA LEU A 44 -21.78 -10.70 11.73
C LEU A 44 -21.84 -11.41 10.36
N LYS A 45 -21.66 -10.66 9.26
CA LYS A 45 -21.69 -11.15 7.88
C LYS A 45 -20.39 -11.87 7.48
N ASP A 46 -19.24 -11.31 7.85
CA ASP A 46 -17.90 -11.79 7.46
C ASP A 46 -17.34 -12.89 8.37
N THR A 47 -18.02 -13.14 9.49
CA THR A 47 -17.65 -14.17 10.47
C THR A 47 -18.80 -15.13 10.71
N ASN A 48 -18.58 -16.18 11.50
CA ASN A 48 -19.62 -17.12 11.90
C ASN A 48 -20.55 -16.50 12.98
N GLY A 49 -21.28 -15.44 12.64
CA GLY A 49 -22.22 -14.77 13.55
C GLY A 49 -21.56 -13.96 14.67
N GLY A 50 -20.39 -13.37 14.40
CA GLY A 50 -19.63 -12.56 15.37
C GLY A 50 -18.59 -13.35 16.17
N LYS A 51 -18.30 -14.60 15.78
CA LYS A 51 -17.26 -15.40 16.42
C LYS A 51 -15.90 -15.14 15.79
N LEU A 52 -14.91 -14.91 16.64
CA LEU A 52 -13.51 -14.73 16.26
C LEU A 52 -12.62 -15.64 17.10
N TYR A 53 -11.49 -16.01 16.51
CA TYR A 53 -10.68 -17.13 16.94
C TYR A 53 -9.24 -16.74 17.18
N LYS A 54 -8.65 -17.25 18.28
CA LYS A 54 -7.23 -17.12 18.56
C LYS A 54 -6.55 -18.47 18.66
N TYR A 55 -5.69 -18.76 17.69
CA TYR A 55 -4.80 -19.91 17.70
C TYR A 55 -3.63 -19.68 18.66
N ARG A 56 -3.28 -20.70 19.45
CA ARG A 56 -2.21 -20.67 20.42
C ARG A 56 -1.43 -21.99 20.43
N SER A 57 -0.11 -21.88 20.53
CA SER A 57 0.78 -22.96 20.96
C SER A 57 0.96 -22.91 22.48
N PHE A 58 1.47 -24.00 23.06
CA PHE A 58 1.96 -23.99 24.43
C PHE A 58 3.35 -23.37 24.46
N ASP A 59 3.47 -22.14 24.97
CA ASP A 59 4.75 -21.48 25.15
C ASP A 59 5.44 -21.93 26.45
N LYS A 60 6.76 -21.76 26.50
CA LYS A 60 7.60 -22.24 27.62
C LYS A 60 7.31 -21.53 28.93
N ASP A 61 6.80 -20.31 28.88
CA ASP A 61 6.58 -19.45 30.04
C ASP A 61 5.12 -19.54 30.56
N GLY A 62 4.27 -20.37 29.92
CA GLY A 62 2.88 -20.58 30.29
C GLY A 62 1.95 -19.39 29.96
N TYR A 63 2.42 -18.45 29.14
CA TYR A 63 1.73 -17.21 28.80
C TYR A 63 0.36 -17.46 28.15
N SER A 64 0.29 -18.39 27.21
CA SER A 64 -0.95 -18.72 26.47
C SER A 64 -2.00 -19.36 27.38
N LEU A 65 -1.57 -20.16 28.36
CA LEU A 65 -2.47 -20.72 29.38
C LEU A 65 -2.95 -19.64 30.35
N LYS A 66 -2.07 -18.72 30.74
CA LYS A 66 -2.43 -17.57 31.57
C LYS A 66 -3.47 -16.68 30.86
N ASN A 67 -3.26 -16.34 29.59
CA ASN A 67 -4.24 -15.59 28.77
C ASN A 67 -5.60 -16.30 28.72
N LEU A 68 -5.61 -17.63 28.60
CA LEU A 68 -6.84 -18.41 28.61
C LEU A 68 -7.55 -18.35 29.97
N GLU A 69 -6.81 -18.56 31.07
CA GLU A 69 -7.37 -18.55 32.43
C GLU A 69 -7.88 -17.15 32.85
N GLU A 70 -7.18 -16.10 32.44
CA GLU A 70 -7.55 -14.72 32.75
C GLU A 70 -8.57 -14.12 31.76
N GLY A 71 -8.85 -14.80 30.65
CA GLY A 71 -9.73 -14.28 29.59
C GLY A 71 -9.14 -13.05 28.89
N THR A 72 -7.81 -13.02 28.71
CA THR A 72 -7.07 -11.89 28.14
C THR A 72 -6.41 -12.24 26.80
N LEU A 73 -6.06 -11.20 26.03
CA LEU A 73 -5.32 -11.29 24.78
C LEU A 73 -4.11 -10.33 24.83
N HIS A 74 -2.92 -10.87 24.57
CA HIS A 74 -1.78 -10.02 24.24
C HIS A 74 -2.02 -9.20 22.97
N CYS A 75 -1.84 -7.89 23.08
CA CYS A 75 -1.68 -6.99 21.96
C CYS A 75 -0.19 -6.63 21.84
N SER A 76 0.41 -6.99 20.71
CA SER A 76 1.83 -6.78 20.44
C SER A 76 2.09 -5.43 19.75
N LEU A 77 3.32 -4.93 19.84
CA LEU A 77 3.78 -3.89 18.93
C LEU A 77 3.83 -4.45 17.51
N VAL A 78 3.54 -3.61 16.53
CA VAL A 78 3.63 -3.96 15.10
C VAL A 78 5.02 -4.50 14.73
N GLU A 79 6.10 -3.97 15.32
CA GLU A 79 7.48 -4.43 15.08
C GLU A 79 7.73 -5.90 15.47
N ALA A 80 6.88 -6.46 16.33
CA ALA A 80 7.00 -7.85 16.78
C ALA A 80 6.31 -8.85 15.82
N PHE A 81 5.69 -8.37 14.74
CA PHE A 81 5.04 -9.25 13.76
C PHE A 81 6.09 -10.04 12.96
N ASN A 82 5.70 -11.23 12.51
CA ASN A 82 6.59 -12.18 11.86
C ASN A 82 6.93 -11.80 10.40
N ASP A 83 6.07 -11.02 9.74
CA ASP A 83 6.29 -10.55 8.37
C ASP A 83 6.81 -9.10 8.38
N PRO A 84 8.02 -8.83 7.83
CA PRO A 84 8.59 -7.49 7.80
C PRO A 84 7.84 -6.51 6.88
N PHE A 85 6.91 -6.96 6.04
CA PHE A 85 6.06 -6.12 5.19
C PHE A 85 4.73 -5.74 5.86
N ASP A 86 4.29 -6.51 6.86
CA ASP A 86 3.02 -6.32 7.54
C ASP A 86 3.00 -4.98 8.28
N SER A 87 1.88 -4.26 8.18
CA SER A 87 1.64 -3.02 8.92
C SER A 87 2.61 -1.88 8.63
N LYS A 88 3.26 -1.90 7.46
CA LYS A 88 4.21 -0.87 7.01
C LYS A 88 3.76 -0.18 5.74
N PHE A 89 4.21 1.05 5.56
CA PHE A 89 3.99 1.78 4.33
C PHE A 89 4.84 1.25 3.17
N GLY A 90 4.27 1.32 1.97
CA GLY A 90 5.05 1.38 0.74
C GLY A 90 5.60 2.80 0.55
N TYR A 91 6.85 2.90 0.13
CA TYR A 91 7.47 4.16 -0.24
C TYR A 91 7.79 4.13 -1.73
N SER A 92 7.42 5.19 -2.44
CA SER A 92 7.65 5.36 -3.88
C SER A 92 8.24 6.75 -4.11
N PHE A 93 9.33 6.80 -4.89
CA PHE A 93 9.96 8.06 -5.25
C PHE A 93 9.09 8.81 -6.26
N GLU A 94 8.42 8.10 -7.16
CA GLU A 94 7.46 8.68 -8.10
C GLU A 94 6.36 9.45 -7.37
N THR A 95 5.78 8.85 -6.32
CA THR A 95 4.70 9.50 -5.55
C THR A 95 5.21 10.73 -4.79
N LEU A 96 6.39 10.65 -4.18
CA LEU A 96 7.02 11.81 -3.53
C LEU A 96 7.29 12.93 -4.54
N TYR A 97 7.86 12.58 -5.70
CA TYR A 97 8.17 13.52 -6.76
C TYR A 97 6.91 14.20 -7.29
N LYS A 98 5.81 13.46 -7.50
CA LYS A 98 4.51 14.01 -7.90
C LYS A 98 4.00 15.04 -6.89
N GLU A 99 4.06 14.75 -5.59
CA GLU A 99 3.65 15.71 -4.57
C GLU A 99 4.54 16.95 -4.54
N MET A 100 5.87 16.79 -4.68
CA MET A 100 6.80 17.92 -4.80
C MET A 100 6.58 18.75 -6.08
N SER A 101 6.09 18.10 -7.13
CA SER A 101 6.02 18.65 -8.48
C SER A 101 4.60 19.06 -8.90
N ARG A 102 3.60 18.96 -8.02
CA ARG A 102 2.17 19.04 -8.38
C ARG A 102 1.78 20.34 -9.08
N ASP A 103 2.23 21.48 -8.55
CA ASP A 103 1.99 22.78 -9.18
C ASP A 103 2.76 22.91 -10.51
N TYR A 104 3.92 22.24 -10.60
CA TYR A 104 4.75 22.25 -11.79
C TYR A 104 4.15 21.41 -12.91
N GLU A 105 3.58 20.23 -12.66
CA GLU A 105 2.93 19.38 -13.69
C GLU A 105 1.93 20.18 -14.54
N LYS A 106 1.17 21.06 -13.89
CA LYS A 106 0.26 21.97 -14.58
C LYS A 106 1.01 22.97 -15.46
N GLU A 107 2.07 23.59 -14.95
CA GLU A 107 2.94 24.48 -15.73
C GLU A 107 3.58 23.76 -16.93
N ILE A 108 4.06 22.52 -16.75
CA ILE A 108 4.63 21.68 -17.84
C ILE A 108 3.58 21.50 -18.93
N SER A 109 2.38 21.09 -18.53
CA SER A 109 1.28 20.77 -19.45
C SER A 109 0.88 22.01 -20.25
N GLU A 110 0.83 23.18 -19.61
CA GLU A 110 0.58 24.46 -20.28
C GLU A 110 1.70 24.81 -21.27
N LYS A 111 2.97 24.69 -20.88
CA LYS A 111 4.12 24.97 -21.77
C LYS A 111 4.18 24.02 -22.96
N MET A 112 3.97 22.73 -22.72
CA MET A 112 3.94 21.71 -23.77
C MET A 112 2.77 21.93 -24.73
N TYR A 113 1.59 22.26 -24.21
CA TYR A 113 0.46 22.64 -25.05
C TYR A 113 0.80 23.84 -25.95
N ILE A 114 1.35 24.92 -25.38
CA ILE A 114 1.76 26.10 -26.15
C ILE A 114 2.81 25.76 -27.21
N PHE A 115 3.80 24.93 -26.86
CA PHE A 115 4.83 24.48 -27.79
C PHE A 115 4.23 23.66 -28.93
N GLU A 116 3.34 22.71 -28.63
CA GLU A 116 2.62 21.91 -29.63
C GLU A 116 1.79 22.80 -30.57
N GLN A 117 1.08 23.80 -30.03
CA GLN A 117 0.34 24.75 -30.83
C GLN A 117 1.24 25.58 -31.74
N ALA A 118 2.43 25.98 -31.29
CA ALA A 118 3.41 26.66 -32.14
C ALA A 118 3.86 25.78 -33.30
N ILE A 119 4.05 24.47 -33.09
CA ILE A 119 4.37 23.52 -34.16
C ILE A 119 3.22 23.41 -35.18
N TYR A 120 1.96 23.35 -34.75
CA TYR A 120 0.82 23.34 -35.68
C TYR A 120 0.75 24.61 -36.53
N VAL A 121 1.07 25.78 -35.94
CA VAL A 121 1.14 27.04 -36.71
C VAL A 121 2.30 27.00 -37.72
N LEU A 122 3.47 26.46 -37.36
CA LEU A 122 4.61 26.30 -38.29
C LEU A 122 4.33 25.32 -39.44
N LYS A 123 3.48 24.31 -39.20
CA LYS A 123 2.96 23.37 -40.20
C LYS A 123 1.96 24.01 -41.15
N GLY A 124 1.30 25.09 -40.71
CA GLY A 124 0.16 25.68 -41.42
C GLY A 124 -1.17 24.98 -41.14
N ASP A 125 -1.21 24.09 -40.14
CA ASP A 125 -2.42 23.34 -39.76
C ASP A 125 -3.41 24.22 -38.95
N LYS A 126 -2.90 25.27 -38.30
CA LYS A 126 -3.68 26.25 -37.52
C LYS A 126 -3.20 27.67 -37.80
N GLU A 127 -4.09 28.65 -37.67
CA GLU A 127 -3.72 30.06 -37.75
C GLU A 127 -3.55 30.66 -36.35
N ILE A 128 -2.61 31.61 -36.21
CA ILE A 128 -2.35 32.26 -34.91
C ILE A 128 -3.60 32.94 -34.32
N LYS A 129 -4.51 33.40 -35.19
CA LYS A 129 -5.77 34.07 -34.80
C LYS A 129 -6.77 33.15 -34.09
N ASP A 130 -6.56 31.84 -34.17
CA ASP A 130 -7.45 30.81 -33.61
C ASP A 130 -7.30 30.68 -32.08
N PHE A 131 -6.25 31.28 -31.50
CA PHE A 131 -5.92 31.20 -30.08
C PHE A 131 -6.31 32.46 -29.30
N ASN A 132 -6.40 32.38 -27.97
CA ASN A 132 -6.67 33.56 -27.14
C ASN A 132 -5.45 34.50 -27.07
N LYS A 133 -5.63 35.75 -26.60
CA LYS A 133 -4.55 36.76 -26.61
C LYS A 133 -3.29 36.34 -25.84
N GLU A 134 -3.44 35.59 -24.76
CA GLU A 134 -2.31 35.14 -23.94
C GLU A 134 -1.54 34.01 -24.64
N GLU A 135 -2.26 33.02 -25.17
CA GLU A 135 -1.71 31.94 -25.98
C GLU A 135 -1.00 32.49 -27.21
N GLN A 136 -1.63 33.42 -27.95
CA GLN A 136 -1.03 34.11 -29.09
C GLN A 136 0.31 34.75 -28.73
N ARG A 137 0.39 35.42 -27.58
CA ARG A 137 1.64 36.05 -27.12
C ARG A 137 2.72 34.99 -26.87
N LYS A 138 2.39 33.90 -26.18
CA LYS A 138 3.32 32.81 -25.86
C LYS A 138 3.78 32.06 -27.12
N ILE A 139 2.85 31.71 -28.01
CA ILE A 139 3.13 31.07 -29.31
C ILE A 139 4.03 31.97 -30.17
N ASN A 140 3.70 33.25 -30.31
CA ASN A 140 4.51 34.19 -31.11
C ASN A 140 5.95 34.33 -30.56
N LYS A 141 6.15 34.26 -29.23
CA LYS A 141 7.49 34.24 -28.63
C LYS A 141 8.29 33.03 -29.11
N LEU A 142 7.68 31.85 -29.17
CA LEU A 142 8.32 30.63 -29.69
C LEU A 142 8.59 30.72 -31.19
N LEU A 143 7.63 31.23 -31.97
CA LEU A 143 7.78 31.38 -33.43
C LEU A 143 8.87 32.38 -33.82
N GLN A 144 9.29 33.29 -32.94
CA GLN A 144 10.41 34.20 -33.15
C GLN A 144 11.77 33.60 -32.77
N ASN A 145 11.77 32.41 -32.13
CA ASN A 145 13.01 31.75 -31.74
C ASN A 145 13.70 31.14 -32.96
N ARG A 146 14.83 31.73 -33.37
CA ARG A 146 15.60 31.25 -34.53
C ARG A 146 15.91 29.76 -34.48
N LYS A 147 16.23 29.21 -33.30
CA LYS A 147 16.55 27.78 -33.19
C LYS A 147 15.37 26.87 -33.56
N ILE A 148 14.14 27.27 -33.21
CA ILE A 148 12.94 26.53 -33.59
C ILE A 148 12.72 26.64 -35.10
N ILE A 149 12.88 27.84 -35.67
CA ILE A 149 12.72 28.07 -37.11
C ILE A 149 13.78 27.27 -37.90
N ASP A 150 15.05 27.39 -37.54
CA ASP A 150 16.18 26.72 -38.20
C ASP A 150 15.99 25.20 -38.15
N PHE A 151 15.56 24.66 -37.01
CA PHE A 151 15.22 23.24 -36.87
C PHE A 151 14.05 22.85 -37.79
N TRP A 152 12.97 23.64 -37.80
CA TRP A 152 11.82 23.38 -38.64
C TRP A 152 12.16 23.39 -40.13
N GLU A 153 13.00 24.32 -40.56
CA GLU A 153 13.49 24.40 -41.95
C GLU A 153 14.40 23.22 -42.30
N ALA A 154 15.28 22.80 -41.39
CA ALA A 154 16.10 21.60 -41.57
C ALA A 154 15.22 20.35 -41.67
N PHE A 155 14.24 20.20 -40.78
CA PHE A 155 13.26 19.11 -40.79
C PHE A 155 12.46 19.07 -42.09
N LYS A 156 12.03 20.23 -42.62
CA LYS A 156 11.36 20.31 -43.94
C LYS A 156 12.26 19.84 -45.09
N LYS A 157 13.57 20.07 -45.02
CA LYS A 157 14.54 19.59 -46.03
C LYS A 157 14.79 18.08 -45.92
N GLU A 158 14.81 17.53 -44.72
CA GLU A 158 14.98 16.07 -44.47
C GLU A 158 13.73 15.24 -44.82
N ASN A 159 12.52 15.84 -44.78
CA ASN A 159 11.25 15.22 -45.19
C ASN A 159 11.17 14.74 -46.66
N ALA A 160 12.25 14.82 -47.43
CA ALA A 160 12.37 14.17 -48.73
C ALA A 160 12.68 12.65 -48.63
N ASP A 161 13.15 12.14 -47.48
CA ASP A 161 13.54 10.74 -47.30
C ASP A 161 13.02 10.23 -45.93
N LYS A 162 11.76 9.76 -45.90
CA LYS A 162 10.98 9.45 -44.68
C LYS A 162 11.57 8.35 -43.77
N ASP A 163 12.56 7.60 -44.25
CA ASP A 163 13.14 6.45 -43.54
C ASP A 163 14.45 6.77 -42.80
N LYS A 164 14.86 8.05 -42.69
CA LYS A 164 16.18 8.46 -42.15
C LYS A 164 16.17 9.43 -40.96
N ILE A 165 15.04 9.66 -40.31
CA ILE A 165 15.05 10.53 -39.12
C ILE A 165 15.51 9.71 -37.91
N SER A 166 16.83 9.57 -37.78
CA SER A 166 17.48 9.01 -36.58
C SER A 166 17.39 10.03 -35.44
N LEU A 167 16.87 9.61 -34.28
CA LEU A 167 16.85 10.46 -33.08
C LEU A 167 18.27 10.78 -32.61
N GLU A 168 19.21 9.86 -32.85
CA GLU A 168 20.61 10.03 -32.46
C GLU A 168 21.32 11.09 -33.33
N ASP A 169 21.04 11.12 -34.65
CA ASP A 169 21.63 12.10 -35.58
C ASP A 169 21.12 13.53 -35.29
N ASN A 170 19.87 13.65 -34.82
CA ASN A 170 19.22 14.92 -34.50
C ASN A 170 19.20 15.26 -33.00
N LYS A 171 19.83 14.43 -32.15
CA LYS A 171 19.74 14.50 -30.69
C LYS A 171 20.00 15.89 -30.13
N ASN A 172 21.07 16.54 -30.55
CA ASN A 172 21.43 17.88 -30.04
C ASN A 172 20.39 18.95 -30.36
N ASN A 173 19.72 18.84 -31.50
CA ASN A 173 18.66 19.76 -31.88
C ASN A 173 17.39 19.48 -31.06
N ILE A 174 17.03 18.20 -30.90
CA ILE A 174 15.88 17.77 -30.09
C ILE A 174 16.05 18.21 -28.64
N ILE A 175 17.22 18.01 -28.04
CA ILE A 175 17.54 18.46 -26.69
C ILE A 175 17.34 19.98 -26.58
N GLN A 176 17.81 20.75 -27.56
CA GLN A 176 17.64 22.20 -27.55
C GLN A 176 16.18 22.62 -27.65
N LEU A 177 15.35 21.92 -28.44
CA LEU A 177 13.91 22.20 -28.52
C LEU A 177 13.21 21.90 -27.20
N ILE A 178 13.52 20.77 -26.57
CA ILE A 178 13.00 20.42 -25.23
C ILE A 178 13.40 21.50 -24.23
N MET A 179 14.67 21.93 -24.24
CA MET A 179 15.14 23.01 -23.39
C MET A 179 14.37 24.31 -23.63
N ILE A 180 14.12 24.72 -24.89
CA ILE A 180 13.36 25.93 -25.20
C ILE A 180 11.89 25.80 -24.78
N ALA A 181 11.29 24.63 -24.96
CA ALA A 181 9.90 24.37 -24.59
C ALA A 181 9.70 24.44 -23.07
N LEU A 182 10.68 23.97 -22.29
CA LEU A 182 10.60 23.89 -20.83
C LEU A 182 11.13 25.14 -20.12
N LEU A 183 12.22 25.70 -20.63
CA LEU A 183 12.91 26.87 -20.10
C LEU A 183 12.55 28.06 -20.99
N ASP A 184 11.73 28.97 -20.49
CA ASP A 184 11.19 30.15 -21.20
C ASP A 184 12.25 31.22 -21.60
N GLY A 185 13.50 30.84 -21.81
CA GLY A 185 14.64 31.72 -22.11
C GLY A 185 15.11 32.57 -20.92
N ASP A 186 14.21 32.91 -20.01
CA ASP A 186 14.46 33.74 -18.82
C ASP A 186 14.73 32.90 -17.55
N SER A 187 14.29 31.64 -17.53
CA SER A 187 14.49 30.73 -16.40
C SER A 187 15.71 29.85 -16.58
N LYS A 188 16.65 29.87 -15.63
CA LYS A 188 17.81 28.95 -15.58
C LYS A 188 17.52 27.66 -14.82
N GLN A 189 16.31 27.49 -14.29
CA GLN A 189 15.92 26.33 -13.49
C GLN A 189 14.51 25.88 -13.88
N TYR A 190 14.25 24.59 -13.74
CA TYR A 190 12.97 23.97 -14.03
C TYR A 190 12.64 22.93 -12.97
N ASN A 191 11.59 23.15 -12.17
CA ASN A 191 11.23 22.25 -11.05
C ASN A 191 12.42 21.97 -10.11
N GLY A 192 13.22 23.00 -9.80
CA GLY A 192 14.46 22.89 -9.03
C GLY A 192 15.62 22.17 -9.75
N VAL A 193 15.39 21.63 -10.95
CA VAL A 193 16.39 21.05 -11.84
C VAL A 193 17.04 22.19 -12.63
N ASP A 194 18.30 22.47 -12.34
CA ASP A 194 19.09 23.44 -13.09
C ASP A 194 19.16 23.06 -14.59
N GLU A 195 19.18 24.06 -15.47
CA GLU A 195 19.35 23.88 -16.93
C GLU A 195 20.50 22.91 -17.25
N GLY A 196 21.61 23.01 -16.52
CA GLY A 196 22.76 22.14 -16.66
C GLY A 196 22.47 20.68 -16.30
N LEU A 197 21.65 20.43 -15.28
CA LEU A 197 21.24 19.09 -14.88
C LEU A 197 20.28 18.49 -15.92
N LEU A 198 19.28 19.25 -16.38
CA LEU A 198 18.35 18.79 -17.43
C LEU A 198 19.10 18.45 -18.72
N LYS A 199 20.02 19.32 -19.15
CA LYS A 199 20.84 19.09 -20.33
C LYS A 199 21.72 17.84 -20.18
N LEU A 200 22.34 17.67 -19.02
CA LEU A 200 23.18 16.51 -18.73
C LEU A 200 22.40 15.20 -18.84
N ILE A 201 21.21 15.15 -18.25
CA ILE A 201 20.31 13.98 -18.30
C ILE A 201 20.03 13.61 -19.77
N LEU A 202 19.55 14.58 -20.55
CA LEU A 202 19.15 14.35 -21.94
C LEU A 202 20.32 13.95 -22.84
N VAL A 203 21.51 14.52 -22.61
CA VAL A 203 22.72 14.18 -23.38
C VAL A 203 23.17 12.74 -23.13
N ASN A 204 23.01 12.25 -21.89
CA ASN A 204 23.49 10.93 -21.47
C ASN A 204 22.48 9.79 -21.72
N MET A 205 21.26 10.09 -22.16
CA MET A 205 20.29 9.08 -22.62
C MET A 205 20.63 8.59 -24.03
N ASN A 206 20.31 7.33 -24.33
CA ASN A 206 20.35 6.80 -25.70
C ASN A 206 18.96 6.91 -26.37
N GLU A 207 18.92 6.73 -27.69
CA GLU A 207 17.68 6.71 -28.49
C GLU A 207 16.58 5.83 -27.87
N GLN A 208 16.90 4.58 -27.51
CA GLN A 208 15.92 3.67 -26.90
C GLN A 208 15.32 4.24 -25.60
N SER A 209 16.12 4.90 -24.77
CA SER A 209 15.65 5.52 -23.52
C SER A 209 14.79 6.75 -23.78
N MET A 210 15.13 7.54 -24.80
CA MET A 210 14.33 8.68 -25.24
C MET A 210 12.95 8.23 -25.74
N ASP A 211 12.90 7.14 -26.51
CA ASP A 211 11.64 6.56 -26.98
C ASP A 211 10.77 6.07 -25.82
N MET A 212 11.37 5.44 -24.81
CA MET A 212 10.63 4.99 -23.63
C MET A 212 9.98 6.14 -22.86
N LEU A 213 10.63 7.32 -22.79
CA LEU A 213 10.04 8.51 -22.16
C LEU A 213 8.88 9.11 -22.96
N ALA A 214 8.86 8.90 -24.28
CA ALA A 214 7.78 9.38 -25.15
C ALA A 214 6.54 8.46 -25.12
N ASN A 215 6.64 7.28 -24.50
CA ASN A 215 5.54 6.34 -24.39
C ASN A 215 4.53 6.80 -23.33
N GLU A 216 3.24 6.82 -23.69
CA GLU A 216 2.15 7.14 -22.76
C GLU A 216 2.11 6.17 -21.56
N ASP A 217 2.53 4.92 -21.76
CA ASP A 217 2.61 3.87 -20.73
C ASP A 217 4.04 3.70 -20.17
N PHE A 218 4.70 4.80 -19.77
CA PHE A 218 6.07 4.77 -19.23
C PHE A 218 6.27 3.71 -18.14
N ASN A 219 7.31 2.88 -18.30
CA ASN A 219 7.67 1.83 -17.34
C ASN A 219 9.12 1.99 -16.89
N MET A 220 9.33 2.19 -15.59
CA MET A 220 10.66 2.42 -15.01
C MET A 220 11.63 1.24 -15.20
N ASN A 221 11.14 0.00 -15.21
CA ASN A 221 11.96 -1.19 -15.45
C ASN A 221 12.46 -1.23 -16.89
N GLU A 222 11.57 -0.97 -17.85
CA GLU A 222 11.92 -0.92 -19.27
C GLU A 222 12.88 0.23 -19.55
N PHE A 223 12.65 1.40 -18.93
CA PHE A 223 13.55 2.54 -19.02
C PHE A 223 14.94 2.24 -18.43
N ALA A 224 15.02 1.53 -17.30
CA ALA A 224 16.29 1.11 -16.74
C ALA A 224 17.03 0.12 -17.64
N ILE A 225 16.31 -0.85 -18.22
CA ILE A 225 16.88 -1.82 -19.18
C ILE A 225 17.39 -1.10 -20.44
N ALA A 226 16.65 -0.13 -20.99
CA ALA A 226 17.09 0.71 -22.11
C ALA A 226 18.37 1.49 -21.76
N ASN A 227 18.51 1.89 -20.50
CA ASN A 227 19.73 2.45 -19.94
C ASN A 227 20.73 1.36 -19.49
N GLY A 228 20.65 0.12 -19.98
CA GLY A 228 21.60 -0.95 -19.69
C GLY A 228 21.71 -1.33 -18.21
N ILE A 229 20.63 -1.19 -17.44
CA ILE A 229 20.53 -1.57 -16.04
C ILE A 229 19.53 -2.72 -15.93
N SER A 230 20.04 -3.91 -15.61
CA SER A 230 19.27 -5.14 -15.40
C SER A 230 19.51 -5.66 -13.98
N LYS A 231 19.00 -4.93 -12.99
CA LYS A 231 19.12 -5.28 -11.57
C LYS A 231 17.75 -5.63 -11.02
N ASP A 232 17.70 -6.70 -10.23
CA ASP A 232 16.52 -7.06 -9.44
C ASP A 232 16.55 -6.28 -8.12
N VAL A 233 15.96 -5.08 -8.15
CA VAL A 233 15.90 -4.13 -7.04
C VAL A 233 14.57 -3.39 -7.06
N ASP A 234 14.20 -2.76 -5.95
CA ASP A 234 12.98 -1.95 -5.87
C ASP A 234 13.04 -0.67 -6.74
N GLU A 235 11.89 -0.01 -6.88
CA GLU A 235 11.71 1.23 -7.68
C GLU A 235 12.72 2.32 -7.31
N ILE A 236 12.93 2.59 -6.02
CA ILE A 236 13.80 3.68 -5.54
C ILE A 236 15.26 3.36 -5.87
N SER A 237 15.65 2.11 -5.61
CA SER A 237 16.98 1.60 -5.94
C SER A 237 17.22 1.63 -7.45
N LEU A 238 16.23 1.26 -8.26
CA LEU A 238 16.34 1.28 -9.72
C LEU A 238 16.49 2.69 -10.28
N ILE A 239 15.63 3.62 -9.81
CA ILE A 239 15.71 5.05 -10.11
C ILE A 239 17.12 5.55 -9.77
N SER A 240 17.62 5.26 -8.57
CA SER A 240 18.99 5.64 -8.19
C SER A 240 20.05 5.14 -9.17
N GLU A 241 19.97 3.89 -9.64
CA GLU A 241 20.99 3.33 -10.52
C GLU A 241 20.97 4.00 -11.88
N VAL A 242 19.77 4.32 -12.40
CA VAL A 242 19.61 5.09 -13.63
C VAL A 242 20.22 6.49 -13.48
N TRP A 243 19.90 7.20 -12.38
CA TRP A 243 20.47 8.53 -12.12
C TRP A 243 21.98 8.51 -11.94
N LYS A 244 22.55 7.50 -11.29
CA LYS A 244 24.01 7.35 -11.17
C LYS A 244 24.67 7.12 -12.52
N LYS A 245 24.01 6.43 -13.45
CA LYS A 245 24.51 6.20 -14.81
C LYS A 245 24.40 7.45 -15.67
N LEU A 246 23.24 8.10 -15.67
CA LEU A 246 23.00 9.31 -16.44
C LEU A 246 23.76 10.52 -15.91
N CYS A 247 24.00 10.60 -14.61
CA CYS A 247 24.68 11.75 -14.00
C CYS A 247 25.77 11.32 -12.99
N PRO A 248 26.88 10.71 -13.44
CA PRO A 248 27.90 10.13 -12.56
C PRO A 248 28.53 11.12 -11.57
N GLN A 249 28.61 12.41 -11.93
CA GLN A 249 29.14 13.45 -11.07
C GLN A 249 28.31 13.64 -9.78
N PHE A 250 27.02 13.29 -9.80
CA PHE A 250 26.14 13.39 -8.64
C PHE A 250 26.06 12.09 -7.83
N LYS A 251 26.78 11.03 -8.22
CA LYS A 251 26.72 9.71 -7.56
C LYS A 251 26.83 9.78 -6.03
N LYS A 252 27.84 10.51 -5.52
CA LYS A 252 28.04 10.66 -4.06
C LYS A 252 26.90 11.43 -3.38
N ILE A 253 26.27 12.37 -4.09
CA ILE A 253 25.14 13.14 -3.56
C ILE A 253 23.89 12.26 -3.54
N LEU A 254 23.62 11.52 -4.62
CA LEU A 254 22.51 10.56 -4.70
C LEU A 254 22.59 9.50 -3.60
N GLU A 255 23.78 8.93 -3.37
CA GLU A 255 24.01 7.96 -2.27
C GLU A 255 23.69 8.56 -0.89
N LYS A 256 24.04 9.82 -0.65
CA LYS A 256 23.69 10.52 0.59
C LYS A 256 22.19 10.78 0.71
N VAL A 257 21.54 11.23 -0.37
CA VAL A 257 20.09 11.49 -0.41
C VAL A 257 19.31 10.21 -0.12
N LEU A 258 19.68 9.09 -0.75
CA LEU A 258 19.05 7.79 -0.51
C LEU A 258 19.22 7.32 0.93
N LYS A 259 20.41 7.50 1.50
CA LYS A 259 20.63 7.18 2.91
C LYS A 259 19.70 7.99 3.82
N ILE A 260 19.60 9.30 3.62
CA ILE A 260 18.70 10.16 4.39
C ILE A 260 17.24 9.73 4.21
N PHE A 261 16.84 9.40 2.98
CA PHE A 261 15.50 8.91 2.68
C PHE A 261 15.18 7.62 3.43
N CYS A 262 16.07 6.62 3.37
CA CYS A 262 15.90 5.35 4.07
C CYS A 262 15.86 5.54 5.59
N ASP A 263 16.76 6.35 6.15
CA ASP A 263 16.79 6.66 7.58
C ASP A 263 15.44 7.30 8.02
N LYS A 264 14.90 8.22 7.22
CA LYS A 264 13.60 8.87 7.52
C LYS A 264 12.41 7.93 7.39
N CYS A 265 12.40 7.04 6.40
CA CYS A 265 11.36 6.01 6.30
C CYS A 265 11.36 5.12 7.55
N GLY A 266 12.54 4.70 8.02
CA GLY A 266 12.67 3.91 9.25
C GLY A 266 12.20 4.66 10.51
N GLU A 267 12.48 5.96 10.61
CA GLU A 267 11.96 6.80 11.71
C GLU A 267 10.42 6.88 11.68
N ILE A 268 9.82 7.05 10.50
CA ILE A 268 8.37 7.10 10.31
C ILE A 268 7.72 5.79 10.75
N ASP A 269 8.21 4.66 10.25
CA ASP A 269 7.71 3.33 10.64
C ASP A 269 7.79 3.16 12.17
N SER A 270 8.93 3.49 12.79
CA SER A 270 9.09 3.39 14.24
C SER A 270 8.12 4.28 15.02
N CYS A 271 7.78 5.47 14.50
CA CYS A 271 6.77 6.33 15.10
C CYS A 271 5.37 5.69 15.06
N ILE A 272 4.98 5.13 13.91
CA ILE A 272 3.67 4.47 13.74
C ILE A 272 3.55 3.26 14.67
N ASN A 273 4.62 2.46 14.76
CA ASN A 273 4.68 1.27 15.62
C ASN A 273 4.51 1.60 17.12
N LYS A 274 4.74 2.86 17.52
CA LYS A 274 4.55 3.33 18.89
C LYS A 274 3.14 3.86 19.16
N LEU A 275 2.27 3.95 18.16
CA LEU A 275 0.91 4.47 18.35
C LEU A 275 -0.03 3.42 18.93
N TYR A 276 0.05 2.19 18.43
CA TYR A 276 -0.91 1.11 18.73
C TYR A 276 -0.22 -0.18 19.15
N LEU A 277 -0.91 -0.92 20.02
CA LEU A 277 -0.71 -2.35 20.21
C LEU A 277 -1.83 -3.07 19.46
N VAL A 278 -1.52 -4.22 18.88
CA VAL A 278 -2.40 -4.94 17.95
C VAL A 278 -2.58 -6.37 18.42
N GLY A 279 -3.84 -6.78 18.56
CA GLY A 279 -4.23 -8.17 18.77
C GLY A 279 -4.82 -8.75 17.48
N CYS A 280 -4.29 -9.88 17.03
CA CYS A 280 -4.76 -10.54 15.79
C CYS A 280 -5.69 -11.70 16.12
N LEU A 281 -6.83 -11.77 15.44
CA LEU A 281 -7.85 -12.82 15.52
C LEU A 281 -8.15 -13.33 14.10
N SER A 282 -8.74 -14.51 13.99
CA SER A 282 -9.21 -15.08 12.72
C SER A 282 -10.72 -15.26 12.75
N SER A 283 -11.38 -15.22 11.59
CA SER A 283 -12.79 -15.59 11.48
C SER A 283 -13.03 -17.09 11.21
N ASP A 284 -11.96 -17.91 11.16
CA ASP A 284 -12.03 -19.31 10.78
C ASP A 284 -11.17 -20.20 11.69
N PHE A 285 -11.80 -21.04 12.51
CA PHE A 285 -11.13 -22.01 13.37
C PHE A 285 -10.74 -23.33 12.68
N LYS A 286 -11.18 -23.54 11.43
CA LYS A 286 -10.90 -24.77 10.67
C LYS A 286 -9.75 -24.59 9.68
N ASN A 287 -9.13 -23.41 9.62
CA ASN A 287 -8.05 -23.18 8.68
C ASN A 287 -6.80 -24.00 9.05
N ARG A 288 -6.48 -24.99 8.20
CA ARG A 288 -5.32 -25.87 8.36
C ARG A 288 -3.96 -25.17 8.42
N LEU A 289 -3.77 -24.06 7.68
CA LEU A 289 -2.53 -23.30 7.71
C LEU A 289 -2.40 -22.55 9.04
N MET A 290 -3.51 -22.01 9.56
CA MET A 290 -3.52 -21.40 10.90
C MET A 290 -3.14 -22.41 11.98
N TRP A 291 -3.70 -23.62 11.95
CA TRP A 291 -3.29 -24.70 12.86
C TRP A 291 -1.82 -25.11 12.71
N SER A 292 -1.30 -25.06 11.49
CA SER A 292 0.10 -25.42 11.20
C SER A 292 1.08 -24.38 11.73
N HIS A 293 0.81 -23.09 11.51
CA HIS A 293 1.70 -21.98 11.84
C HIS A 293 1.55 -21.48 13.28
N TYR A 294 0.30 -21.34 13.76
CA TYR A 294 0.00 -20.63 15.00
C TYR A 294 -0.43 -21.55 16.17
N ALA A 295 -0.60 -22.84 15.91
CA ALA A 295 -0.93 -23.84 16.93
C ALA A 295 0.04 -25.03 16.92
N ASP A 296 1.34 -24.76 16.71
CA ASP A 296 2.45 -25.72 16.75
C ASP A 296 2.15 -27.02 16.00
N CYS A 297 1.87 -26.93 14.70
CA CYS A 297 1.57 -28.09 13.85
C CYS A 297 0.43 -28.97 14.40
N HIS A 298 -0.68 -28.34 14.80
CA HIS A 298 -1.86 -28.96 15.42
C HIS A 298 -1.67 -29.54 16.83
N LYS A 299 -0.60 -29.19 17.55
CA LYS A 299 -0.42 -29.59 18.95
C LYS A 299 -0.98 -28.58 19.95
N GLY A 300 -1.27 -27.37 19.48
CA GLY A 300 -1.85 -26.29 20.28
C GLY A 300 -3.37 -26.36 20.41
N PHE A 301 -3.97 -25.20 20.63
CA PHE A 301 -5.42 -25.03 20.81
C PHE A 301 -5.89 -23.72 20.14
N CYS A 302 -7.20 -23.57 20.02
CA CYS A 302 -7.84 -22.39 19.46
C CYS A 302 -8.98 -21.93 20.36
N ILE A 303 -9.00 -20.65 20.71
CA ILE A 303 -9.98 -20.03 21.60
C ILE A 303 -11.03 -19.33 20.73
N GLU A 304 -12.31 -19.57 20.99
CA GLU A 304 -13.42 -18.85 20.34
C GLU A 304 -14.00 -17.80 21.27
N TYR A 305 -14.02 -16.56 20.80
CA TYR A 305 -14.61 -15.42 21.48
C TYR A 305 -15.90 -14.98 20.80
N ASP A 306 -16.86 -14.51 21.61
CA ASP A 306 -18.13 -13.97 21.12
C ASP A 306 -18.14 -12.44 21.06
N PHE A 307 -18.05 -11.89 19.86
CA PHE A 307 -18.15 -10.46 19.60
C PHE A 307 -19.55 -10.03 19.10
N SER A 308 -20.55 -10.91 19.11
CA SER A 308 -21.92 -10.55 18.66
C SER A 308 -22.56 -9.42 19.48
N ALA A 309 -22.16 -9.28 20.75
CA ALA A 309 -22.52 -8.19 21.65
C ALA A 309 -21.50 -7.04 21.64
N LEU A 310 -21.05 -6.64 20.44
CA LEU A 310 -19.99 -5.65 20.18
C LEU A 310 -20.16 -4.28 20.86
N GLU A 311 -21.38 -3.94 21.30
CA GLU A 311 -21.75 -2.67 21.94
C GLU A 311 -20.94 -2.36 23.22
N LYS A 312 -20.18 -3.34 23.74
CA LYS A 312 -19.33 -3.24 24.93
C LYS A 312 -17.86 -2.91 24.64
N ILE A 313 -17.43 -2.82 23.38
CA ILE A 313 -16.06 -2.40 23.05
C ILE A 313 -15.89 -0.94 23.49
N GLN A 314 -14.92 -0.68 24.38
CA GLN A 314 -14.65 0.64 24.92
C GLN A 314 -14.26 1.62 23.80
N ASN A 315 -14.58 2.91 23.96
CA ASN A 315 -14.39 3.98 22.95
C ASN A 315 -12.96 4.14 22.36
N ASP A 316 -11.94 3.44 22.86
CA ASP A 316 -10.57 3.50 22.33
C ASP A 316 -10.03 2.13 21.87
N GLN A 317 -10.93 1.20 21.54
CA GLN A 317 -10.60 -0.10 20.98
C GLN A 317 -11.31 -0.25 19.64
N TYR A 318 -10.55 -0.59 18.59
CA TYR A 318 -11.10 -0.76 17.25
C TYR A 318 -10.92 -2.20 16.81
N LEU A 319 -12.00 -2.92 16.53
CA LEU A 319 -11.99 -4.25 15.94
C LEU A 319 -12.31 -4.14 14.45
N LEU A 320 -11.31 -4.30 13.58
CA LEU A 320 -11.46 -4.08 12.15
C LEU A 320 -10.91 -5.27 11.34
N PRO A 321 -11.49 -5.58 10.17
CA PRO A 321 -11.01 -6.65 9.31
C PRO A 321 -9.73 -6.23 8.57
N VAL A 322 -8.85 -7.19 8.33
CA VAL A 322 -7.69 -7.00 7.45
C VAL A 322 -8.13 -7.03 5.98
N LEU A 323 -7.58 -6.12 5.20
CA LEU A 323 -7.67 -6.04 3.75
C LEU A 323 -6.47 -6.75 3.14
N TYR A 324 -6.71 -7.63 2.17
CA TYR A 324 -5.66 -8.34 1.47
C TYR A 324 -5.41 -7.74 0.09
N ASP A 325 -4.19 -7.31 -0.19
CA ASP A 325 -3.79 -6.67 -1.45
C ASP A 325 -2.33 -7.03 -1.78
N ASN A 326 -1.98 -7.06 -3.06
CA ASN A 326 -0.59 -7.27 -3.51
C ASN A 326 0.26 -6.00 -3.42
N LYS A 327 -0.34 -4.86 -3.03
CA LYS A 327 0.33 -3.58 -2.88
C LYS A 327 0.11 -3.02 -1.48
N ARG A 328 1.20 -2.60 -0.86
CA ARG A 328 1.14 -1.86 0.42
C ARG A 328 0.51 -0.47 0.20
N PRO A 329 -0.25 0.05 1.15
CA PRO A 329 -0.66 1.45 1.15
C PRO A 329 0.58 2.34 1.05
N LEU A 330 0.56 3.29 0.11
CA LEU A 330 1.66 4.23 -0.04
C LEU A 330 1.61 5.29 1.05
N PHE A 331 2.79 5.74 1.51
CA PHE A 331 2.90 6.82 2.46
C PHE A 331 2.28 8.12 1.89
N PRO A 332 1.45 8.84 2.68
CA PRO A 332 0.79 10.08 2.26
C PRO A 332 1.79 11.25 2.21
N TRP A 333 2.60 11.34 1.16
CA TRP A 333 3.63 12.37 1.03
C TRP A 333 3.10 13.80 1.04
N ASN A 334 1.84 14.01 0.63
CA ASN A 334 1.17 15.31 0.67
C ASN A 334 1.23 15.96 2.06
N ILE A 335 1.22 15.18 3.15
CA ILE A 335 1.29 15.70 4.52
C ILE A 335 2.58 16.46 4.82
N ALA A 336 3.65 16.17 4.08
CA ALA A 336 4.93 16.84 4.22
C ALA A 336 4.93 18.26 3.61
N PHE A 337 3.99 18.54 2.70
CA PHE A 337 3.93 19.79 1.93
C PHE A 337 2.66 20.60 2.22
N ASP A 338 1.56 19.94 2.61
CA ASP A 338 0.28 20.53 2.92
C ASP A 338 -0.27 19.99 4.26
N GLN A 339 -0.45 20.88 5.22
CA GLN A 339 -0.99 20.57 6.55
C GLN A 339 -2.47 20.96 6.69
N SER A 340 -3.18 21.11 5.57
CA SER A 340 -4.64 21.32 5.56
C SER A 340 -5.40 20.19 6.26
N GLU A 341 -6.63 20.47 6.68
CA GLU A 341 -7.50 19.45 7.29
C GLU A 341 -7.74 18.25 6.35
N SER A 342 -7.84 18.49 5.04
CA SER A 342 -7.96 17.43 4.04
C SER A 342 -6.74 16.51 4.01
N SER A 343 -5.53 17.07 4.02
CA SER A 343 -4.30 16.29 3.98
C SER A 343 -4.09 15.50 5.28
N MET A 344 -4.45 16.09 6.43
CA MET A 344 -4.45 15.39 7.72
C MET A 344 -5.41 14.20 7.74
N LYS A 345 -6.63 14.33 7.18
CA LYS A 345 -7.60 13.23 7.09
C LYS A 345 -7.13 12.11 6.17
N ASP A 346 -6.55 12.43 5.01
CA ASP A 346 -5.97 11.41 4.14
C ASP A 346 -4.82 10.68 4.83
N ALA A 347 -3.95 11.41 5.54
CA ALA A 347 -2.87 10.79 6.29
C ALA A 347 -3.36 9.82 7.38
N GLN A 348 -4.38 10.20 8.15
CA GLN A 348 -5.02 9.32 9.14
C GLN A 348 -5.60 8.06 8.49
N LYS A 349 -6.31 8.22 7.37
CA LYS A 349 -6.82 7.11 6.56
C LYS A 349 -5.70 6.18 6.10
N LYS A 350 -4.60 6.71 5.57
CA LYS A 350 -3.46 5.92 5.09
C LYS A 350 -2.75 5.19 6.23
N ILE A 351 -2.63 5.79 7.41
CA ILE A 351 -2.06 5.14 8.61
C ILE A 351 -2.95 3.99 9.07
N LEU A 352 -4.27 4.17 9.11
CA LEU A 352 -5.15 3.06 9.48
C LEU A 352 -5.11 1.93 8.45
N LEU A 353 -5.09 2.28 7.15
CA LEU A 353 -4.96 1.30 6.07
C LEU A 353 -3.63 0.57 6.13
N SER A 354 -2.51 1.21 6.47
CA SER A 354 -1.22 0.51 6.58
C SER A 354 -1.28 -0.57 7.66
N LEU A 355 -1.88 -0.28 8.81
CA LEU A 355 -2.09 -1.24 9.90
C LEU A 355 -3.10 -2.37 9.58
N LEU A 356 -3.89 -2.23 8.52
CA LEU A 356 -4.97 -3.15 8.15
C LEU A 356 -4.78 -3.80 6.79
N THR A 357 -3.68 -3.54 6.09
CA THR A 357 -3.41 -4.16 4.79
C THR A 357 -2.31 -5.19 4.90
N LYS A 358 -2.55 -6.38 4.35
CA LYS A 358 -1.61 -7.50 4.34
C LYS A 358 -1.53 -8.10 2.95
N ASP A 359 -0.42 -8.76 2.62
CA ASP A 359 -0.26 -9.40 1.33
C ASP A 359 -1.30 -10.53 1.12
N ASN A 360 -1.78 -10.69 -0.12
CA ASN A 360 -2.75 -11.72 -0.48
C ASN A 360 -2.28 -13.14 -0.16
N VAL A 361 -0.98 -13.41 -0.09
CA VAL A 361 -0.45 -14.72 0.32
C VAL A 361 -0.93 -15.13 1.72
N TRP A 362 -1.24 -14.16 2.60
CA TRP A 362 -1.75 -14.37 3.96
C TRP A 362 -3.28 -14.32 4.07
N SER A 363 -4.01 -14.21 2.95
CA SER A 363 -5.48 -14.12 2.93
C SER A 363 -6.20 -15.30 3.59
N TYR A 364 -5.52 -16.45 3.70
CA TYR A 364 -6.05 -17.61 4.40
C TYR A 364 -6.27 -17.36 5.90
N GLU A 365 -5.58 -16.38 6.51
CA GLU A 365 -5.72 -16.09 7.94
C GLU A 365 -7.10 -15.51 8.28
N LYS A 366 -7.78 -14.89 7.31
CA LYS A 366 -9.07 -14.20 7.47
C LYS A 366 -9.06 -13.31 8.72
N GLU A 367 -8.04 -12.47 8.77
CA GLU A 367 -7.61 -11.78 9.98
C GLU A 367 -8.52 -10.61 10.33
N TRP A 368 -8.78 -10.47 11.63
CA TRP A 368 -9.40 -9.31 12.26
C TRP A 368 -8.44 -8.78 13.32
N ARG A 369 -8.22 -7.46 13.35
CA ARG A 369 -7.30 -6.80 14.26
C ARG A 369 -8.04 -5.98 15.28
N ILE A 370 -7.67 -6.13 16.56
CA ILE A 370 -8.05 -5.22 17.63
C ILE A 370 -6.90 -4.26 17.93
N PHE A 371 -7.17 -2.96 17.81
CA PHE A 371 -6.20 -1.90 18.10
C PHE A 371 -6.44 -1.31 19.48
N ILE A 372 -5.38 -1.15 20.26
CA ILE A 372 -5.40 -0.40 21.51
C ILE A 372 -4.29 0.65 21.50
N ARG A 373 -4.60 1.87 21.94
CA ARG A 373 -3.60 2.94 22.05
C ARG A 373 -2.53 2.55 23.09
N LYS A 374 -1.25 2.77 22.78
CA LYS A 374 -0.08 2.30 23.57
C LYS A 374 -0.01 2.74 25.05
N GLN A 375 -0.89 3.63 25.51
CA GLN A 375 -0.95 4.04 26.92
C GLN A 375 -1.74 3.06 27.82
N ARG A 376 -2.22 1.94 27.26
CA ARG A 376 -2.92 0.86 27.97
C ARG A 376 -1.99 -0.34 28.21
N SER A 377 -2.43 -1.24 29.09
CA SER A 377 -1.83 -2.57 29.25
C SER A 377 -1.73 -3.28 27.90
N SER A 378 -0.67 -4.08 27.70
CA SER A 378 -0.59 -5.00 26.55
C SER A 378 -1.58 -6.15 26.65
N GLU A 379 -2.10 -6.42 27.84
CA GLU A 379 -3.15 -7.41 28.06
C GLU A 379 -4.52 -6.75 27.93
N LEU A 380 -5.28 -7.20 26.94
CA LEU A 380 -6.65 -6.78 26.70
C LEU A 380 -7.63 -7.80 27.26
N ILE A 381 -8.60 -7.35 28.06
CA ILE A 381 -9.72 -8.19 28.50
C ILE A 381 -10.60 -8.50 27.30
N MET A 382 -10.84 -9.77 27.05
CA MET A 382 -11.59 -10.24 25.89
C MET A 382 -13.08 -10.47 26.22
N PRO A 383 -13.95 -10.47 25.21
CA PRO A 383 -15.32 -10.96 25.37
C PRO A 383 -15.37 -12.42 25.86
N PRO A 384 -16.57 -12.93 26.23
CA PRO A 384 -16.72 -14.30 26.70
C PRO A 384 -16.16 -15.33 25.71
N ILE A 385 -15.46 -16.32 26.27
CA ILE A 385 -15.01 -17.50 25.53
C ILE A 385 -16.20 -18.46 25.43
N THR A 386 -16.59 -18.83 24.21
CA THR A 386 -17.74 -19.72 23.99
C THR A 386 -17.37 -21.14 23.60
N CYS A 387 -16.13 -21.38 23.18
CA CYS A 387 -15.60 -22.72 22.95
C CYS A 387 -14.07 -22.72 22.94
N ILE A 388 -13.46 -23.84 23.30
CA ILE A 388 -12.05 -24.12 23.08
C ILE A 388 -11.91 -25.35 22.18
N TYR A 389 -11.15 -25.22 21.10
CA TYR A 389 -10.84 -26.31 20.19
C TYR A 389 -9.42 -26.81 20.47
N LEU A 390 -9.27 -28.11 20.70
CA LEU A 390 -7.99 -28.77 20.89
C LEU A 390 -7.43 -29.24 19.55
N GLY A 391 -6.13 -29.03 19.32
CA GLY A 391 -5.48 -29.47 18.09
C GLY A 391 -5.51 -30.99 17.93
N ALA A 392 -5.55 -31.45 16.67
CA ALA A 392 -5.65 -32.88 16.33
C ALA A 392 -4.47 -33.73 16.82
N ARG A 393 -3.35 -33.10 17.20
CA ARG A 393 -2.11 -33.74 17.65
C ARG A 393 -1.71 -33.33 19.05
N ILE A 394 -2.61 -32.68 19.79
CA ILE A 394 -2.36 -32.29 21.19
C ILE A 394 -2.00 -33.52 22.03
N ASP A 395 -1.03 -33.38 22.92
CA ASP A 395 -0.69 -34.43 23.89
C ASP A 395 -1.69 -34.46 25.05
N ASN A 396 -1.72 -35.56 25.80
CA ASN A 396 -2.68 -35.77 26.88
C ASN A 396 -2.47 -34.81 28.07
N GLU A 397 -1.24 -34.39 28.35
CA GLU A 397 -0.94 -33.50 29.47
C GLU A 397 -1.50 -32.10 29.19
N SER A 398 -1.12 -31.53 28.04
CA SER A 398 -1.62 -30.27 27.50
C SER A 398 -3.15 -30.27 27.37
N LYS A 399 -3.72 -31.35 26.83
CA LYS A 399 -5.17 -31.53 26.74
C LYS A 399 -5.86 -31.44 28.10
N ASN A 400 -5.35 -32.16 29.10
CA ASN A 400 -5.94 -32.16 30.44
C ASN A 400 -5.82 -30.78 31.10
N ALA A 401 -4.72 -30.05 30.89
CA ALA A 401 -4.56 -28.68 31.39
C ALA A 401 -5.66 -27.75 30.85
N ILE A 402 -5.93 -27.78 29.55
CA ILE A 402 -7.01 -26.98 28.93
C ILE A 402 -8.38 -27.41 29.46
N ILE A 403 -8.65 -28.71 29.55
CA ILE A 403 -9.93 -29.23 30.07
C ILE A 403 -10.16 -28.77 31.52
N ASN A 404 -9.12 -28.74 32.36
CA ASN A 404 -9.25 -28.29 33.75
C ASN A 404 -9.63 -26.80 33.84
N ILE A 405 -9.00 -25.95 33.02
CA ILE A 405 -9.35 -24.52 32.92
C ILE A 405 -10.79 -24.38 32.41
N ALA A 406 -11.12 -25.09 31.34
CA ALA A 406 -12.45 -25.05 30.72
C ALA A 406 -13.58 -25.41 31.71
N ASN A 407 -13.45 -26.52 32.45
CA ASN A 407 -14.43 -26.94 33.45
C ASN A 407 -14.63 -25.90 34.57
N LYS A 408 -13.55 -25.23 35.01
CA LYS A 408 -13.62 -24.18 36.05
C LYS A 408 -14.47 -23.00 35.60
N HIS A 409 -14.50 -22.73 34.29
CA HIS A 409 -15.22 -21.61 33.69
C HIS A 409 -16.50 -22.04 32.93
N ASN A 410 -16.82 -23.33 32.89
CA ASN A 410 -17.92 -23.92 32.12
C ASN A 410 -17.85 -23.53 30.63
N ILE A 411 -16.67 -23.71 30.01
CA ILE A 411 -16.41 -23.44 28.59
C ILE A 411 -16.37 -24.76 27.79
N PRO A 412 -17.26 -24.98 26.82
CA PRO A 412 -17.27 -26.20 26.01
C PRO A 412 -15.93 -26.47 25.30
N VAL A 413 -15.47 -27.72 25.34
CA VAL A 413 -14.22 -28.14 24.69
C VAL A 413 -14.48 -29.15 23.58
N LYS A 414 -13.89 -28.90 22.40
CA LYS A 414 -13.98 -29.78 21.22
C LYS A 414 -12.61 -30.27 20.79
N GLN A 415 -12.54 -31.48 20.28
CA GLN A 415 -11.33 -32.05 19.68
C GLN A 415 -11.38 -31.87 18.16
N MET A 416 -10.34 -31.27 17.59
CA MET A 416 -10.19 -31.24 16.13
C MET A 416 -9.77 -32.63 15.63
N GLN A 417 -10.40 -33.08 14.54
CA GLN A 417 -10.12 -34.32 13.83
C GLN A 417 -9.79 -34.04 12.37
N LEU A 418 -8.85 -34.81 11.82
CA LEU A 418 -8.53 -34.79 10.40
C LEU A 418 -9.60 -35.56 9.62
N ASP A 419 -10.12 -34.98 8.55
CA ASP A 419 -10.90 -35.75 7.59
C ASP A 419 -10.02 -36.84 6.94
N ARG A 420 -10.61 -38.01 6.65
CA ARG A 420 -9.88 -39.17 6.11
C ARG A 420 -9.79 -39.14 4.58
N VAL A 421 -10.59 -38.30 3.92
CA VAL A 421 -10.76 -38.23 2.46
C VAL A 421 -10.37 -36.85 1.95
N THR A 422 -10.84 -35.80 2.61
CA THR A 422 -10.57 -34.41 2.22
C THR A 422 -9.51 -33.78 3.11
N TYR A 423 -9.16 -32.53 2.84
CA TYR A 423 -8.25 -31.74 3.67
C TYR A 423 -8.99 -30.93 4.76
N ASP A 424 -10.20 -31.35 5.10
CA ASP A 424 -11.04 -30.65 6.06
C ASP A 424 -10.68 -31.00 7.51
N LEU A 425 -11.09 -30.12 8.41
CA LEU A 425 -11.03 -30.33 9.86
C LEU A 425 -12.44 -30.36 10.45
N HIS A 426 -12.68 -31.35 11.30
CA HIS A 426 -13.94 -31.53 12.03
C HIS A 426 -13.73 -31.26 13.52
N ALA A 427 -14.68 -30.60 14.16
CA ALA A 427 -14.66 -30.38 15.60
C ALA A 427 -15.69 -31.30 16.25
N GLU A 428 -15.22 -32.21 17.10
CA GLU A 428 -16.05 -33.19 17.81
C GLU A 428 -16.12 -32.87 19.29
N ASP A 429 -17.28 -33.08 19.91
CA ASP A 429 -17.43 -32.90 21.34
C ASP A 429 -16.59 -33.94 22.11
N ILE A 430 -15.93 -33.50 23.19
CA ILE A 430 -15.21 -34.42 24.07
C ILE A 430 -16.20 -34.98 25.07
N ILE A 431 -16.35 -36.29 25.04
CA ILE A 431 -17.27 -37.02 25.91
C ILE A 431 -16.45 -37.70 27.02
N ASN A 432 -16.88 -37.54 28.27
CA ASN A 432 -16.26 -38.23 29.40
C ASN A 432 -16.65 -39.72 29.44
N LYS A 433 -16.04 -40.50 30.34
CA LYS A 433 -16.32 -41.95 30.53
C LYS A 433 -17.78 -42.31 30.85
N TYR A 434 -18.64 -41.32 31.11
CA TYR A 434 -20.06 -41.47 31.40
C TYR A 434 -20.96 -40.97 30.26
N ASN A 435 -20.42 -40.85 29.04
CA ASN A 435 -21.14 -40.33 27.89
C ASN A 435 -21.69 -38.90 28.06
N THR A 436 -21.11 -38.10 28.96
CA THR A 436 -21.49 -36.70 29.16
C THR A 436 -20.48 -35.78 28.49
N VAL A 437 -20.96 -34.74 27.80
CA VAL A 437 -20.11 -33.71 27.20
C VAL A 437 -19.30 -33.01 28.30
N ILE A 438 -18.00 -32.82 28.05
CA ILE A 438 -17.14 -32.01 28.92
C ILE A 438 -17.47 -30.54 28.65
N PHE A 439 -17.93 -29.86 29.71
CA PHE A 439 -18.37 -28.48 29.68
C PHE A 439 -17.29 -27.50 30.07
#